data_AF-A0A8I1Q6W4-F1
#
_entry.id   AF-A0A8I1Q6W4-F1
#
_cell.length_a   1.000
_cell.length_b   1.000
_cell.length_c   1.000
_cell.angle_alpha   90.00
_cell.angle_beta   90.00
_cell.angle_gamma   90.00
#
_symmetry.space_group_name_H-M   'P 1'
#
loop_
_entity.id
_entity.type
_entity.pdbx_description
1 polymer ?
#
loop_
_entity_poly.entity_id
_entity_poly.type
_entity_poly.pdbx_seq_one_letter_code
_entity_poly.pdbx_strand_id
1 'polypeptide(L)' 'MNKDIFEGSWEEVKGKIKQAWGKLTDDDLTQIKGSQQEIYGKLQHHYGYTKEQAQKAVKEFFSTNN' A
#
# COMPACT_ATOMS: atom_id res chain seq x y z
N MET A 1 -0.87 -16.68 2.30
CA MET A 1 0.43 -16.32 2.91
C MET A 1 0.27 -14.93 3.51
N ASN A 2 0.69 -14.75 4.76
CA ASN A 2 0.30 -13.67 5.69
C ASN A 2 0.31 -12.28 5.05
N LYS A 3 -0.77 -11.51 5.25
CA LYS A 3 -1.02 -10.19 4.64
C LYS A 3 -0.65 -9.03 5.56
N ASP A 4 0.08 -9.32 6.63
CA ASP A 4 0.41 -8.38 7.69
C ASP A 4 1.87 -7.98 7.53
N ILE A 5 2.09 -6.71 7.23
CA ILE A 5 3.42 -6.12 7.17
C ILE A 5 3.84 -5.93 8.63
N PHE A 6 4.94 -6.55 9.03
CA PHE A 6 5.49 -6.37 10.38
C PHE A 6 5.74 -4.87 10.64
N GLU A 7 5.39 -4.39 11.85
CA GLU A 7 5.42 -2.97 12.20
C GLU A 7 6.78 -2.30 11.93
N GLY A 8 7.89 -3.01 12.20
CA GLY A 8 9.24 -2.53 11.90
C GLY A 8 9.56 -2.40 10.41
N SER A 9 8.98 -3.23 9.54
CA SER A 9 9.11 -3.09 8.09
C SER A 9 8.09 -2.11 7.50
N TRP A 10 7.04 -1.75 8.25
CA TRP A 10 6.01 -0.86 7.76
C TRP A 10 6.52 0.55 7.51
N GLU A 11 7.40 1.09 8.36
CA GLU A 11 7.95 2.43 8.17
C GLU A 11 8.77 2.54 6.87
N GLU A 12 9.60 1.54 6.56
CA GLU A 12 10.36 1.48 5.31
C GLU A 12 9.43 1.31 4.09
N VAL A 13 8.44 0.43 4.22
CA VAL A 13 7.45 0.20 3.18
C VAL A 13 6.64 1.47 2.92
N LYS A 14 6.19 2.19 3.96
CA LYS A 14 5.46 3.46 3.85
C LYS A 14 6.22 4.48 3.00
N GLY A 15 7.53 4.64 3.20
CA GLY A 15 8.36 5.52 2.37
C GLY A 15 8.33 5.14 0.89
N LYS A 16 8.50 3.84 0.60
CA LYS A 16 8.45 3.30 -0.77
C LYS A 16 7.06 3.41 -1.41
N ILE A 17 6.00 3.17 -0.63
CA ILE A 17 4.59 3.31 -1.07
C ILE A 17 4.31 4.77 -1.44
N LYS A 18 4.79 5.74 -0.65
CA LYS A 18 4.67 7.18 -0.96
C LYS A 18 5.37 7.55 -2.27
N GLN A 19 6.53 6.93 -2.54
CA GLN A 19 7.25 7.13 -3.80
C GLN A 19 6.52 6.48 -4.99
N ALA A 20 5.99 5.27 -4.83
CA ALA A 20 5.26 4.55 -5.88
C ALA A 20 3.89 5.20 -6.19
N TRP A 21 3.20 5.67 -5.17
CA TRP A 21 1.88 6.27 -5.26
C TRP A 21 1.88 7.67 -4.64
N GLY A 22 2.46 8.64 -5.34
CA GLY A 22 2.57 10.03 -4.87
C GLY A 22 1.26 10.77 -4.60
N LYS A 23 0.08 10.21 -4.96
CA LYS A 23 -1.22 10.75 -4.52
C LYS A 23 -1.60 10.33 -3.10
N LEU A 24 -0.99 9.26 -2.57
CA LEU A 24 -1.21 8.86 -1.19
C LEU A 24 -0.45 9.81 -0.28
N THR A 25 -1.17 10.41 0.67
CA THR A 25 -0.56 11.33 1.63
C THR A 25 0.07 10.59 2.79
N ASP A 26 0.91 11.27 3.56
CA ASP A 26 1.49 10.67 4.77
C ASP A 26 0.39 10.21 5.74
N ASP A 27 -0.70 10.96 5.85
CA ASP A 27 -1.87 10.62 6.67
C ASP A 27 -2.53 9.32 6.22
N ASP A 28 -2.78 9.17 4.91
CA ASP A 28 -3.33 7.93 4.34
C ASP A 28 -2.48 6.71 4.69
N LEU A 29 -1.16 6.85 4.59
CA LEU A 29 -0.20 5.79 4.89
C LEU A 29 -0.10 5.52 6.40
N THR A 30 -0.38 6.50 7.24
CA THR A 30 -0.41 6.30 8.69
C THR A 30 -1.68 5.55 9.12
N GLN A 31 -2.79 5.76 8.40
CA GLN A 31 -4.04 5.04 8.64
C GLN A 31 -3.96 3.56 8.26
N ILE A 32 -3.20 3.22 7.21
CA ILE A 32 -3.10 1.85 6.68
C ILE A 32 -2.52 0.82 7.68
N LYS A 33 -1.81 1.26 8.73
CA LYS A 33 -1.26 0.40 9.82
C LYS A 33 -0.61 -0.93 9.37
N GLY A 34 0.03 -0.97 8.19
CA GLY A 34 0.65 -2.20 7.69
C GLY A 34 -0.29 -3.23 7.06
N SER A 35 -1.57 -2.90 6.88
CA SER A 35 -2.56 -3.78 6.26
C SER A 35 -2.66 -3.57 4.75
N GLN A 36 -2.39 -4.61 3.98
CA GLN A 36 -2.58 -4.57 2.52
C GLN A 36 -4.02 -4.22 2.11
N GLN A 37 -5.01 -4.61 2.93
CA GLN A 37 -6.41 -4.30 2.63
C GLN A 37 -6.71 -2.81 2.66
N GLU A 38 -6.09 -2.09 3.60
CA GLU A 38 -6.25 -0.65 3.69
C GLU A 38 -5.56 0.06 2.52
N ILE A 39 -4.40 -0.43 2.06
CA ILE A 39 -3.77 0.07 0.82
C ILE A 39 -4.73 -0.06 -0.35
N TYR A 40 -5.44 -1.17 -0.49
CA TYR A 40 -6.43 -1.33 -1.56
C TYR A 40 -7.55 -0.29 -1.47
N GLY A 41 -8.04 -0.01 -0.27
CA GLY A 41 -9.07 1.01 -0.05
C GLY A 41 -8.59 2.40 -0.45
N LYS A 42 -7.36 2.75 -0.06
CA LYS A 42 -6.75 4.04 -0.43
C LYS A 42 -6.51 4.17 -1.92
N LEU A 43 -6.04 3.11 -2.58
CA LEU A 43 -5.85 3.12 -4.04
C LEU A 43 -7.17 3.24 -4.80
N GLN A 44 -8.22 2.54 -4.34
CA GLN A 44 -9.56 2.71 -4.90
C GLN A 44 -10.06 4.15 -4.74
N HIS A 45 -9.87 4.76 -3.56
CA HIS A 45 -10.36 6.11 -3.26
C HIS A 45 -9.58 7.22 -4.00
N HIS A 46 -8.24 7.16 -4.01
CA HIS A 46 -7.40 8.23 -4.57
C HIS A 46 -7.12 8.08 -6.07
N TYR A 47 -7.07 6.85 -6.56
CA TYR A 47 -6.77 6.55 -7.96
C TYR A 47 -7.97 6.05 -8.76
N GLY A 48 -9.10 5.75 -8.12
CA GLY A 48 -10.28 5.18 -8.80
C GLY A 48 -10.03 3.76 -9.30
N TYR A 49 -9.05 3.05 -8.73
CA TYR A 49 -8.73 1.69 -9.16
C TYR A 49 -9.88 0.74 -8.85
N THR A 50 -10.04 -0.29 -9.67
CA THR A 50 -10.89 -1.42 -9.31
C THR A 50 -10.20 -2.27 -8.24
N LYS A 51 -10.96 -3.12 -7.55
CA LYS A 51 -10.40 -4.06 -6.57
C LYS A 51 -9.25 -4.89 -7.15
N GLU A 52 -9.39 -5.39 -8.38
CA GLU A 52 -8.35 -6.16 -9.06
C GLU A 52 -7.13 -5.30 -9.40
N GLN A 53 -7.31 -4.07 -9.88
CA GLN A 53 -6.20 -3.17 -10.17
C GLN A 53 -5.42 -2.80 -8.91
N ALA A 54 -6.12 -2.50 -7.81
CA ALA A 54 -5.51 -2.21 -6.52
C ALA A 54 -4.75 -3.45 -6.00
N GLN A 55 -5.36 -4.63 -6.08
CA GLN A 55 -4.70 -5.89 -5.72
C GLN A 55 -3.44 -6.16 -6.53
N LYS A 56 -3.52 -5.96 -7.84
CA LYS A 56 -2.40 -6.14 -8.74
C LYS A 56 -1.27 -5.14 -8.44
N ALA A 57 -1.59 -3.85 -8.32
CA ALA A 57 -0.61 -2.80 -8.07
C ALA A 57 0.19 -3.04 -6.78
N VAL A 58 -0.50 -3.41 -5.70
CA VAL A 58 0.16 -3.72 -4.41
C VAL A 58 0.94 -5.02 -4.49
N LYS A 59 0.41 -6.05 -5.16
CA LYS A 59 1.15 -7.30 -5.36
C LYS A 59 2.43 -7.06 -6.14
N GLU A 60 2.37 -6.31 -7.23
CA GLU A 60 3.55 -5.91 -8.03
C GLU A 60 4.53 -5.13 -7.16
N PHE A 61 4.05 -4.16 -6.38
CA PHE A 61 4.89 -3.40 -5.46
C PHE A 61 5.65 -4.30 -4.46
N PHE A 62 4.98 -5.25 -3.81
CA PHE A 62 5.63 -6.18 -2.88
C PHE A 62 6.52 -7.21 -3.57
N SER A 63 6.20 -7.61 -4.81
CA SER A 63 7.06 -8.52 -5.59
C SER A 63 8.33 -7.85 -6.11
N THR A 64 8.32 -6.54 -6.39
CA THR A 64 9.50 -5.80 -6.84
C THR A 64 10.40 -5.37 -5.68
N ASN A 65 9.86 -5.24 -4.47
CA ASN A 65 10.59 -4.76 -3.29
C ASN A 65 11.03 -5.87 -2.32
N ASN A 66 10.94 -7.15 -2.73
CA ASN A 66 11.34 -8.34 -1.98
C ASN A 66 12.52 -9.06 -2.62
#